data_AF-A0A2E3Q1E7-F1
#
_entry.id   AF-A0A2E3Q1E7-F1
#
_cell.length_a   1.000
_cell.length_b   1.000
_cell.length_c   1.000
_cell.angle_alpha   90.00
_cell.angle_beta   90.00
_cell.angle_gamma   90.00
#
_symmetry.space_group_name_H-M   'P 1'
#
loop_
_entity.id
_entity.type
_entity.pdbx_description
1 polymer ?
#
loop_
_entity_poly.entity_id
_entity_poly.type
_entity_poly.pdbx_seq_one_letter_code
_entity_poly.pdbx_strand_id
1 'polypeptide(L)'
;MAVLSVAVEAGMEPPDGSGSDMTWIPGGTYTMGGVGPEAREDEFPRHRVRIDGFFIGTHEVTNTEFKKFVDATGYRTVAERAIDWEEIRRQLPPGTPRPSDELLKPGSLVFHSPDRPVSLDDVSAWWTWTAGADWRHPEGPGSTIEGRMDHPVVQVAWEDAVAYCDWVGGRLPYEAEWEFAARGGLEGKAFIWGDAQIDAARANAWTGRFPDLNDATDGHVRTAPVGSYPPNGFGLHDMAGNVWEWCADQYRPDEYRRRVKAGDEDAVVDNPRGPGETVDPRNPHAPVSRVQRGGSFLCHPSYCSSYRPSARMATTPDSAGSHVGFRVVMTPEQMKTRGANDPSKPVESRDEDD
;
A
#
# COMPACT_ATOMS: atom_id res chain seq x y z
N MET A 1 -5.55 18.53 30.17
CA MET A 1 -6.35 17.50 29.47
C MET A 1 -5.46 16.29 29.31
N ALA A 2 -5.84 15.16 29.92
CA ALA A 2 -5.05 13.94 29.85
C ALA A 2 -5.11 13.35 28.44
N VAL A 3 -3.95 13.06 27.87
CA VAL A 3 -3.82 12.28 26.63
C VAL A 3 -4.23 10.85 26.99
N LEU A 4 -5.41 10.42 26.56
CA LEU A 4 -5.78 9.01 26.59
C LEU A 4 -4.88 8.30 25.57
N SER A 5 -3.82 7.63 26.06
CA SER A 5 -3.06 6.70 25.25
C SER A 5 -3.94 5.50 24.91
N VAL A 6 -3.64 4.85 23.78
CA VAL A 6 -4.18 3.51 23.49
C VAL A 6 -3.93 2.62 24.71
N ALA A 7 -4.95 1.87 25.14
CA ALA A 7 -4.74 0.75 26.05
C ALA A 7 -4.08 -0.36 25.23
N VAL A 8 -2.76 -0.22 25.04
CA VAL A 8 -1.93 -1.33 24.58
C VAL A 8 -2.03 -2.38 25.67
N GLU A 9 -2.36 -3.63 25.34
CA GLU A 9 -2.31 -4.70 26.33
C GLU A 9 -0.87 -4.84 26.80
N ALA A 10 -0.57 -4.22 27.94
CA ALA A 10 0.72 -4.30 28.60
C ALA A 10 0.87 -5.74 29.12
N GLY A 11 1.57 -6.59 28.37
CA GLY A 11 1.81 -7.95 28.87
C GLY A 11 2.51 -8.95 27.97
N MET A 12 2.72 -8.68 26.67
CA MET A 12 3.48 -9.60 25.82
C MET A 12 4.81 -8.97 25.43
N GLU A 13 5.90 -9.49 26.00
CA GLU A 13 7.25 -9.25 25.46
C GLU A 13 7.24 -9.59 23.96
N PRO A 14 7.94 -8.80 23.11
CA PRO A 14 8.00 -9.09 21.69
C PRO A 14 8.50 -10.53 21.51
N PRO A 15 7.82 -11.36 20.68
CA PRO A 15 8.31 -12.70 20.40
C PRO A 15 9.75 -12.62 19.86
N ASP A 16 10.62 -13.55 20.26
CA ASP A 16 11.97 -13.67 19.70
C ASP A 16 11.90 -13.63 18.16
N GLY A 17 12.65 -12.71 17.54
CA GLY A 17 12.77 -12.64 16.08
C GLY A 17 12.57 -11.27 15.43
N SER A 18 12.51 -10.14 16.13
CA SER A 18 12.55 -8.83 15.45
C SER A 18 13.88 -8.64 14.71
N GLY A 19 13.88 -8.91 13.41
CA GLY A 19 14.96 -8.53 12.49
C GLY A 19 14.98 -7.01 12.28
N SER A 20 16.02 -6.50 11.61
CA SER A 20 16.09 -5.06 11.29
C SER A 20 15.01 -4.60 10.30
N ASP A 21 14.30 -5.53 9.66
CA ASP A 21 13.34 -5.33 8.58
C ASP A 21 11.86 -5.45 9.01
N MET A 22 11.58 -6.04 10.18
CA MET A 22 10.22 -6.26 10.68
C MET A 22 10.12 -5.86 12.16
N THR A 23 9.06 -5.17 12.53
CA THR A 23 8.80 -4.77 13.93
C THR A 23 7.55 -5.44 14.49
N TRP A 24 7.55 -5.71 15.79
CA TRP A 24 6.39 -6.22 16.52
C TRP A 24 5.44 -5.08 16.87
N ILE A 25 4.19 -5.19 16.43
CA ILE A 25 3.11 -4.30 16.82
C ILE A 25 2.31 -5.00 17.92
N PRO A 26 2.30 -4.48 19.15
CA PRO A 26 1.48 -5.05 20.20
C PRO A 26 0.00 -4.87 19.85
N GLY A 27 -0.79 -5.94 20.07
CA GLY A 27 -2.22 -5.89 19.88
C GLY A 27 -2.90 -4.86 20.77
N GLY A 28 -4.07 -4.39 20.35
CA GLY A 28 -4.81 -3.37 21.07
C GLY A 28 -6.14 -3.04 20.43
N THR A 29 -6.86 -2.10 21.05
CA THR A 29 -8.09 -1.54 20.48
C THR A 29 -7.87 -0.08 20.11
N TYR A 30 -8.33 0.32 18.92
CA TYR A 30 -8.27 1.70 18.44
C TYR A 30 -9.58 2.12 17.77
N THR A 31 -9.75 3.41 17.52
CA THR A 31 -10.85 3.91 16.69
C THR A 31 -10.41 4.00 15.22
N MET A 32 -10.94 3.11 14.38
CA MET A 32 -10.75 3.12 12.92
C MET A 32 -11.64 4.16 12.25
N GLY A 33 -11.12 4.84 11.23
CA GLY A 33 -11.87 5.75 10.36
C GLY A 33 -11.49 7.22 10.40
N GLY A 34 -12.25 8.00 9.64
CA GLY A 34 -11.96 9.38 9.23
C GLY A 34 -11.79 10.36 10.39
N VAL A 35 -10.76 11.19 10.31
CA VAL A 35 -10.50 12.30 11.24
C VAL A 35 -10.36 13.60 10.46
N GLY A 36 -11.06 14.64 10.90
CA GLY A 36 -10.95 15.99 10.32
C GLY A 36 -11.80 16.21 9.06
N PRO A 37 -11.78 17.43 8.50
CA PRO A 37 -12.64 17.83 7.40
C PRO A 37 -12.25 17.25 6.04
N GLU A 38 -11.02 16.74 5.88
CA GLU A 38 -10.55 16.11 4.64
C GLU A 38 -10.98 14.65 4.50
N ALA A 39 -11.56 14.05 5.55
CA ALA A 39 -12.00 12.68 5.55
C ALA A 39 -13.22 12.48 4.63
N ARG A 40 -13.15 11.46 3.78
CA ARG A 40 -14.20 11.12 2.82
C ARG A 40 -15.32 10.31 3.47
N GLU A 41 -16.45 10.24 2.79
CA GLU A 41 -17.66 9.57 3.29
C GLU A 41 -17.42 8.09 3.62
N ASP A 42 -16.62 7.40 2.80
CA ASP A 42 -16.26 5.98 2.94
C ASP A 42 -15.24 5.71 4.07
N GLU A 43 -14.72 6.76 4.70
CA GLU A 43 -13.88 6.67 5.90
C GLU A 43 -14.74 6.66 7.19
N PHE A 44 -16.06 6.82 7.09
CA PHE A 44 -17.00 6.87 8.22
C PHE A 44 -18.01 5.71 8.23
N PRO A 45 -18.61 5.38 9.39
CA PRO A 45 -18.39 5.96 10.71
C PRO A 45 -17.07 5.52 11.34
N ARG A 46 -16.59 6.35 12.27
CA ARG A 46 -15.55 5.94 13.21
C ARG A 46 -16.09 4.81 14.09
N HIS A 47 -15.31 3.76 14.30
CA HIS A 47 -15.74 2.60 15.07
C HIS A 47 -14.57 1.91 15.76
N ARG A 48 -14.84 1.19 16.85
CA ARG A 48 -13.80 0.51 17.63
C ARG A 48 -13.41 -0.81 16.97
N VAL A 49 -12.11 -1.03 16.84
CA VAL A 49 -11.53 -2.24 16.27
C VAL A 49 -10.46 -2.78 17.20
N ARG A 50 -10.52 -4.08 17.51
CA ARG A 50 -9.47 -4.83 18.20
C ARG A 50 -8.58 -5.52 17.17
N ILE A 51 -7.27 -5.40 17.34
CA ILE A 51 -6.24 -6.03 16.50
C ILE A 51 -5.35 -6.89 17.40
N ASP A 52 -5.12 -8.15 17.01
CA ASP A 52 -4.13 -9.02 17.64
C ASP A 52 -2.71 -8.49 17.39
N GLY A 53 -1.72 -8.91 18.19
CA GLY A 53 -0.33 -8.55 17.91
C GLY A 53 0.21 -9.25 16.66
N PHE A 54 1.00 -8.55 15.86
CA PHE A 54 1.58 -9.05 14.61
C PHE A 54 2.92 -8.38 14.29
N PHE A 55 3.69 -8.98 13.39
CA PHE A 55 4.89 -8.36 12.82
C PHE A 55 4.54 -7.65 11.51
N ILE A 56 5.14 -6.49 11.27
CA ILE A 56 5.01 -5.73 10.02
C ILE A 56 6.37 -5.22 9.55
N GLY A 57 6.56 -5.16 8.23
CA GLY A 57 7.74 -4.55 7.63
C GLY A 57 7.90 -3.11 8.07
N THR A 58 9.10 -2.73 8.51
CA THR A 58 9.40 -1.35 8.96
C THR A 58 9.29 -0.33 7.82
N HIS A 59 9.37 -0.80 6.58
CA HIS A 59 9.21 -0.04 5.35
C HIS A 59 8.48 -0.87 4.26
N GLU A 60 8.16 -0.25 3.12
CA GLU A 60 7.68 -0.93 1.93
C GLU A 60 8.73 -1.90 1.35
N VAL A 61 8.30 -2.94 0.64
CA VAL A 61 9.22 -3.87 -0.03
C VAL A 61 10.05 -3.10 -1.06
N THR A 62 11.37 -3.22 -0.97
CA THR A 62 12.32 -2.53 -1.85
C THR A 62 12.52 -3.25 -3.18
N ASN A 63 13.05 -2.53 -4.16
CA ASN A 63 13.51 -3.13 -5.43
C ASN A 63 14.56 -4.24 -5.21
N THR A 64 15.43 -4.10 -4.21
CA THR A 64 16.42 -5.14 -3.84
C THR A 64 15.73 -6.42 -3.38
N GLU A 65 14.76 -6.29 -2.48
CA GLU A 65 14.05 -7.43 -1.92
C GLU A 65 13.18 -8.12 -2.98
N PHE A 66 12.45 -7.33 -3.78
CA PHE A 66 11.64 -7.88 -4.86
C PHE A 66 12.48 -8.55 -5.95
N LYS A 67 13.68 -8.00 -6.25
CA LYS A 67 14.62 -8.65 -7.16
C LYS A 67 15.05 -10.02 -6.67
N LYS A 68 15.32 -10.21 -5.37
CA LYS A 68 15.66 -11.54 -4.80
C LYS A 68 14.54 -12.54 -5.03
N PHE A 69 13.28 -12.12 -4.81
CA PHE A 69 12.11 -12.95 -5.08
C PHE A 69 12.05 -13.36 -6.56
N VAL A 70 12.19 -12.41 -7.48
CA VAL A 70 12.12 -12.69 -8.92
C VAL A 70 13.29 -13.57 -9.38
N ASP A 71 14.50 -13.31 -8.91
CA ASP A 71 15.68 -14.13 -9.26
C ASP A 71 15.53 -15.57 -8.75
N ALA A 72 14.97 -15.77 -7.55
CA ALA A 72 14.81 -17.09 -6.94
C ALA A 72 13.68 -17.92 -7.57
N THR A 73 12.63 -17.27 -8.07
CA THR A 73 11.40 -17.95 -8.51
C THR A 73 11.18 -17.91 -10.02
N GLY A 74 11.87 -17.02 -10.74
CA GLY A 74 11.57 -16.71 -12.14
C GLY A 74 10.22 -16.01 -12.33
N TYR A 75 9.65 -15.43 -11.27
CA TYR A 75 8.33 -14.79 -11.32
C TYR A 75 8.29 -13.66 -12.35
N ARG A 76 7.19 -13.62 -13.11
CA ARG A 76 6.88 -12.52 -14.04
C ARG A 76 5.66 -11.78 -13.50
N THR A 77 5.79 -10.47 -13.31
CA THR A 77 4.70 -9.66 -12.76
C THR A 77 3.53 -9.55 -13.72
N VAL A 78 2.35 -9.14 -13.23
CA VAL A 78 1.18 -8.88 -14.07
C VAL A 78 1.52 -7.87 -15.18
N ALA A 79 2.27 -6.81 -14.86
CA ALA A 79 2.71 -5.80 -15.84
C ALA A 79 3.62 -6.37 -16.95
N GLU A 80 4.33 -7.48 -16.70
CA GLU A 80 5.19 -8.15 -17.67
C GLU A 80 4.44 -9.19 -18.54
N ARG A 81 3.17 -9.49 -18.24
CA ARG A 81 2.35 -10.51 -18.94
C ARG A 81 1.51 -9.86 -20.05
N ALA A 82 1.17 -10.66 -21.06
CA ALA A 82 0.26 -10.21 -22.12
C ALA A 82 -1.14 -10.01 -21.54
N ILE A 83 -1.82 -8.95 -21.98
CA ILE A 83 -3.19 -8.67 -21.56
C ILE A 83 -4.14 -9.66 -22.26
N ASP A 84 -4.88 -10.42 -21.46
CA ASP A 84 -5.98 -11.24 -21.98
C ASP A 84 -7.25 -10.39 -22.17
N TRP A 85 -7.67 -10.24 -23.43
CA TRP A 85 -8.91 -9.55 -23.77
C TRP A 85 -10.14 -10.19 -23.11
N GLU A 86 -10.18 -11.52 -23.01
CA GLU A 86 -11.31 -12.24 -22.42
C GLU A 86 -11.45 -12.00 -20.91
N GLU A 87 -10.35 -11.64 -20.26
CA GLU A 87 -10.31 -11.23 -18.86
C GLU A 87 -10.71 -9.76 -18.71
N ILE A 88 -10.04 -8.84 -19.42
CA ILE A 88 -10.34 -7.40 -19.32
C ILE A 88 -11.78 -7.09 -19.73
N ARG A 89 -12.33 -7.74 -20.77
CA ARG A 89 -13.71 -7.45 -21.21
C ARG A 89 -14.77 -7.72 -20.14
N ARG A 90 -14.45 -8.54 -19.12
CA ARG A 90 -15.36 -8.79 -17.99
C ARG A 90 -15.46 -7.60 -17.04
N GLN A 91 -14.45 -6.73 -17.07
CA GLN A 91 -14.35 -5.52 -16.23
C GLN A 91 -14.83 -4.27 -16.96
N LEU A 92 -15.24 -4.38 -18.23
CA LEU A 92 -15.67 -3.27 -19.07
C LEU A 92 -17.20 -3.24 -19.23
N PRO A 93 -17.79 -2.08 -19.59
CA PRO A 93 -19.19 -2.00 -19.94
C PRO A 93 -19.59 -3.02 -21.03
N PRO A 94 -20.77 -3.63 -20.95
CA PRO A 94 -21.25 -4.53 -21.98
C PRO A 94 -21.23 -3.89 -23.38
N GLY A 95 -20.63 -4.58 -24.35
CA GLY A 95 -20.53 -4.11 -25.73
C GLY A 95 -19.30 -3.24 -26.04
N THR A 96 -18.37 -3.06 -25.10
CA THR A 96 -17.09 -2.40 -25.40
C THR A 96 -16.34 -3.17 -26.51
N PRO A 97 -15.96 -2.51 -27.62
CA PRO A 97 -15.24 -3.16 -28.70
C PRO A 97 -13.83 -3.55 -28.25
N ARG A 98 -13.31 -4.65 -28.81
CA ARG A 98 -11.93 -5.07 -28.59
C ARG A 98 -10.99 -3.94 -29.07
N PRO A 99 -10.06 -3.46 -28.23
CA PRO A 99 -9.09 -2.46 -28.64
C PRO A 99 -8.07 -3.07 -29.62
N SER A 100 -7.21 -2.23 -30.19
CA SER A 100 -6.10 -2.70 -31.01
C SER A 100 -5.13 -3.55 -30.18
N ASP A 101 -4.41 -4.46 -30.83
CA ASP A 101 -3.39 -5.29 -30.16
C ASP A 101 -2.28 -4.45 -29.52
N GLU A 102 -2.05 -3.22 -30.01
CA GLU A 102 -1.11 -2.26 -29.43
C GLU A 102 -1.47 -1.90 -27.98
N LEU A 103 -2.78 -1.73 -27.69
CA LEU A 103 -3.29 -1.42 -26.36
C LEU A 103 -3.37 -2.64 -25.43
N LEU A 104 -3.10 -3.84 -25.96
CA LEU A 104 -3.08 -5.10 -25.21
C LEU A 104 -1.65 -5.58 -24.92
N LYS A 105 -0.65 -4.76 -25.23
CA LYS A 105 0.75 -5.06 -24.89
C LYS A 105 0.97 -4.99 -23.38
N PRO A 106 1.86 -5.84 -22.82
CA PRO A 106 2.31 -5.73 -21.44
C PRO A 106 2.74 -4.31 -21.11
N GLY A 107 2.44 -3.84 -19.92
CA GLY A 107 2.70 -2.48 -19.50
C GLY A 107 1.95 -2.14 -18.22
N SER A 108 1.98 -0.86 -17.89
CA SER A 108 1.32 -0.37 -16.69
C SER A 108 1.03 1.13 -16.74
N LEU A 109 0.30 1.63 -15.75
CA LEU A 109 -0.09 3.03 -15.65
C LEU A 109 1.06 3.89 -15.11
N VAL A 110 1.54 4.82 -15.94
CA VAL A 110 2.65 5.73 -15.60
C VAL A 110 2.13 7.15 -15.48
N PHE A 111 2.55 7.83 -14.42
CA PHE A 111 2.30 9.25 -14.25
C PHE A 111 3.29 10.05 -15.10
N HIS A 112 2.74 10.94 -15.93
CA HIS A 112 3.46 11.93 -16.71
C HIS A 112 2.94 13.31 -16.34
N SER A 113 3.80 14.12 -15.73
CA SER A 113 3.48 15.52 -15.43
C SER A 113 3.19 16.26 -16.75
N PRO A 114 2.02 16.88 -16.92
CA PRO A 114 1.79 17.78 -18.03
C PRO A 114 2.70 19.01 -17.92
N ASP A 115 2.95 19.67 -19.05
CA ASP A 115 3.77 20.88 -19.15
C ASP A 115 3.02 22.18 -18.84
N ARG A 116 1.74 22.05 -18.46
CA ARG A 116 0.82 23.15 -18.18
C ARG A 116 -0.32 22.68 -17.27
N PRO A 117 -1.04 23.62 -16.62
CA PRO A 117 -2.23 23.27 -15.85
C PRO A 117 -3.29 22.60 -16.71
N VAL A 118 -3.93 21.57 -16.16
CA VAL A 118 -5.00 20.78 -16.78
C VAL A 118 -6.16 20.62 -15.79
N SER A 119 -7.33 20.19 -16.28
CA SER A 119 -8.48 19.93 -15.41
C SER A 119 -8.21 18.74 -14.49
N LEU A 120 -8.46 18.90 -13.18
CA LEU A 120 -8.32 17.82 -12.22
C LEU A 120 -9.39 16.71 -12.36
N ASP A 121 -10.42 16.95 -13.16
CA ASP A 121 -11.47 15.98 -13.48
C ASP A 121 -11.09 15.04 -14.65
N ASP A 122 -9.98 15.32 -15.35
CA ASP A 122 -9.50 14.52 -16.49
C ASP A 122 -8.19 13.82 -16.15
N VAL A 123 -8.30 12.65 -15.52
CA VAL A 123 -7.14 11.83 -15.14
C VAL A 123 -6.30 11.37 -16.33
N SER A 124 -6.87 11.35 -17.55
CA SER A 124 -6.12 10.97 -18.76
C SER A 124 -5.07 12.01 -19.16
N ALA A 125 -5.14 13.22 -18.60
CA ALA A 125 -4.17 14.28 -18.83
C ALA A 125 -2.80 14.04 -18.15
N TRP A 126 -2.71 13.12 -17.19
CA TRP A 126 -1.44 12.76 -16.53
C TRP A 126 -1.21 11.26 -16.31
N TRP A 127 -2.23 10.41 -16.47
CA TRP A 127 -2.06 8.96 -16.47
C TRP A 127 -2.05 8.41 -17.88
N THR A 128 -1.02 7.64 -18.22
CA THR A 128 -0.88 6.99 -19.52
C THR A 128 -0.60 5.52 -19.34
N TRP A 129 -1.26 4.67 -20.15
CA TRP A 129 -0.85 3.29 -20.31
C TRP A 129 0.46 3.24 -21.10
N THR A 130 1.53 2.79 -20.45
CA THR A 130 2.86 2.74 -21.05
C THR A 130 3.26 1.30 -21.27
N ALA A 131 3.33 0.89 -22.54
CA ALA A 131 3.78 -0.45 -22.92
C ALA A 131 5.22 -0.68 -22.47
N GLY A 132 5.47 -1.83 -21.82
CA GLY A 132 6.76 -2.20 -21.25
C GLY A 132 7.16 -1.40 -20.00
N ALA A 133 6.23 -0.68 -19.38
CA ALA A 133 6.43 -0.22 -18.01
C ALA A 133 6.17 -1.38 -17.03
N ASP A 134 7.16 -1.69 -16.22
CA ASP A 134 7.12 -2.76 -15.21
C ASP A 134 8.02 -2.38 -14.02
N TRP A 135 8.21 -3.29 -13.06
CA TRP A 135 8.98 -3.00 -11.85
C TRP A 135 10.48 -2.72 -12.12
N ARG A 136 11.05 -3.25 -13.22
CA ARG A 136 12.44 -2.97 -13.64
C ARG A 136 12.55 -1.69 -14.45
N HIS A 137 11.46 -1.32 -15.11
CA HIS A 137 11.33 -0.17 -16.00
C HIS A 137 10.13 0.72 -15.58
N PRO A 138 10.17 1.39 -14.39
CA PRO A 138 8.97 2.00 -13.81
C PRO A 138 8.34 3.14 -14.61
N GLU A 139 9.11 3.80 -15.47
CA GLU A 139 8.63 4.88 -16.36
C GLU A 139 8.49 4.43 -17.82
N GLY A 140 8.64 3.13 -18.10
CA GLY A 140 8.62 2.55 -19.45
C GLY A 140 9.99 2.06 -19.93
N PRO A 141 10.08 1.50 -21.14
CA PRO A 141 11.21 0.66 -21.60
C PRO A 141 12.60 1.31 -21.56
N GLY A 142 12.69 2.64 -21.54
CA GLY A 142 13.96 3.37 -21.45
C GLY A 142 14.41 3.69 -20.03
N SER A 143 13.59 3.39 -19.02
CA SER A 143 13.91 3.63 -17.61
C SER A 143 14.61 2.44 -16.96
N THR A 144 15.16 2.61 -15.76
CA THR A 144 15.83 1.53 -15.01
C THR A 144 15.69 1.78 -13.51
N ILE A 145 15.75 0.72 -12.70
CA ILE A 145 15.89 0.79 -11.24
C ILE A 145 17.35 0.94 -10.76
N GLU A 146 18.31 1.06 -11.68
CA GLU A 146 19.69 1.39 -11.32
C GLU A 146 19.74 2.71 -10.55
N GLY A 147 20.37 2.69 -9.36
CA GLY A 147 20.35 3.82 -8.42
C GLY A 147 19.07 3.97 -7.60
N ARG A 148 18.11 3.05 -7.71
CA ARG A 148 16.85 3.02 -6.94
C ARG A 148 16.62 1.66 -6.26
N MET A 149 17.67 0.94 -5.93
CA MET A 149 17.58 -0.42 -5.37
C MET A 149 17.01 -0.44 -3.94
N ASP A 150 17.11 0.66 -3.21
CA ASP A 150 16.56 0.95 -1.89
C ASP A 150 15.24 1.73 -1.93
N HIS A 151 14.70 2.03 -3.11
CA HIS A 151 13.35 2.57 -3.26
C HIS A 151 12.31 1.45 -3.18
N PRO A 152 11.04 1.78 -2.83
CA PRO A 152 9.95 0.81 -2.89
C PRO A 152 9.80 0.27 -4.31
N VAL A 153 9.52 -1.03 -4.42
CA VAL A 153 9.11 -1.63 -5.68
C VAL A 153 7.74 -1.06 -6.06
N VAL A 154 7.61 -0.67 -7.34
CA VAL A 154 6.37 -0.15 -7.93
C VAL A 154 6.03 -0.94 -9.20
N GLN A 155 4.94 -0.57 -9.88
CA GLN A 155 4.41 -1.33 -11.02
C GLN A 155 4.10 -2.80 -10.66
N VAL A 156 3.69 -3.03 -9.42
CA VAL A 156 3.27 -4.32 -8.89
C VAL A 156 1.76 -4.33 -8.69
N ALA A 157 1.10 -5.35 -9.25
CA ALA A 157 -0.31 -5.62 -9.04
C ALA A 157 -0.52 -6.31 -7.68
N TRP A 158 -1.78 -6.45 -7.26
CA TRP A 158 -2.09 -7.11 -5.99
C TRP A 158 -1.62 -8.57 -5.97
N GLU A 159 -1.75 -9.29 -7.11
CA GLU A 159 -1.25 -10.66 -7.26
C GLU A 159 0.26 -10.75 -7.06
N ASP A 160 1.02 -9.78 -7.58
CA ASP A 160 2.48 -9.74 -7.45
C ASP A 160 2.90 -9.56 -5.99
N ALA A 161 2.18 -8.68 -5.28
CA ALA A 161 2.39 -8.43 -3.87
C ALA A 161 2.09 -9.67 -3.01
N VAL A 162 0.99 -10.38 -3.31
CA VAL A 162 0.64 -11.64 -2.64
C VAL A 162 1.68 -12.72 -2.93
N ALA A 163 2.09 -12.91 -4.18
CA ALA A 163 3.09 -13.91 -4.55
C ALA A 163 4.42 -13.69 -3.82
N TYR A 164 4.85 -12.42 -3.70
CA TYR A 164 6.02 -12.06 -2.89
C TYR A 164 5.80 -12.39 -1.40
N CYS A 165 4.65 -11.99 -0.84
CA CYS A 165 4.34 -12.22 0.57
C CYS A 165 4.33 -13.72 0.90
N ASP A 166 3.71 -14.55 0.05
CA ASP A 166 3.68 -16.00 0.20
C ASP A 166 5.10 -16.59 0.14
N TRP A 167 5.95 -16.07 -0.76
CA TRP A 167 7.35 -16.51 -0.87
C TRP A 167 8.17 -16.21 0.39
N VAL A 168 8.00 -15.04 1.02
CA VAL A 168 8.66 -14.74 2.30
C VAL A 168 7.97 -15.39 3.51
N GLY A 169 6.88 -16.13 3.31
CA GLY A 169 6.11 -16.79 4.37
C GLY A 169 5.19 -15.86 5.17
N GLY A 170 4.90 -14.67 4.65
CA GLY A 170 4.02 -13.67 5.24
C GLY A 170 2.69 -13.55 4.51
N ARG A 171 2.10 -12.34 4.55
CA ARG A 171 0.90 -11.95 3.82
C ARG A 171 0.82 -10.42 3.70
N LEU A 172 -0.13 -9.93 2.90
CA LEU A 172 -0.51 -8.53 2.95
C LEU A 172 -1.23 -8.19 4.28
N PRO A 173 -1.11 -6.95 4.77
CA PRO A 173 -1.89 -6.48 5.91
C PRO A 173 -3.38 -6.46 5.56
N TYR A 174 -4.22 -6.79 6.54
CA TYR A 174 -5.61 -6.36 6.47
C TYR A 174 -5.69 -4.84 6.63
N GLU A 175 -6.71 -4.23 6.04
CA GLU A 175 -6.92 -2.79 6.04
C GLU A 175 -6.89 -2.21 7.48
N ALA A 176 -7.47 -2.93 8.43
CA ALA A 176 -7.51 -2.52 9.82
C ALA A 176 -6.18 -2.70 10.57
N GLU A 177 -5.37 -3.69 10.20
CA GLU A 177 -4.00 -3.84 10.71
C GLU A 177 -3.12 -2.71 10.19
N TRP A 178 -3.25 -2.37 8.91
CA TRP A 178 -2.51 -1.29 8.28
C TRP A 178 -2.81 0.05 8.96
N GLU A 179 -4.09 0.40 9.15
CA GLU A 179 -4.46 1.67 9.79
C GLU A 179 -4.02 1.71 11.27
N PHE A 180 -4.15 0.61 12.00
CA PHE A 180 -3.68 0.51 13.39
C PHE A 180 -2.17 0.76 13.48
N ALA A 181 -1.40 0.10 12.62
CA ALA A 181 0.04 0.25 12.51
C ALA A 181 0.42 1.69 12.10
N ALA A 182 -0.26 2.27 11.10
CA ALA A 182 -0.01 3.61 10.59
C ALA A 182 -0.20 4.68 11.67
N ARG A 183 -1.22 4.51 12.52
CA ARG A 183 -1.50 5.43 13.64
C ARG A 183 -0.39 5.47 14.68
N GLY A 184 0.48 4.46 14.77
CA GLY A 184 1.69 4.53 15.61
C GLY A 184 1.40 4.76 17.09
N GLY A 185 0.27 4.25 17.61
CA GLY A 185 -0.17 4.48 18.99
C GLY A 185 -0.90 5.82 19.25
N LEU A 186 -1.11 6.64 18.21
CA LEU A 186 -1.87 7.89 18.31
C LEU A 186 -3.38 7.65 18.13
N GLU A 187 -4.18 8.09 19.10
CA GLU A 187 -5.63 8.00 19.04
C GLU A 187 -6.24 9.28 18.47
N GLY A 188 -7.14 9.13 17.48
CA GLY A 188 -7.95 10.25 16.95
C GLY A 188 -7.15 11.37 16.27
N LYS A 189 -5.96 11.08 15.74
CA LYS A 189 -5.12 12.04 15.01
C LYS A 189 -5.33 11.96 13.50
N ALA A 190 -5.16 13.12 12.85
CA ALA A 190 -5.33 13.27 11.41
C ALA A 190 -4.18 12.65 10.59
N PHE A 191 -2.97 12.59 11.15
CA PHE A 191 -1.76 12.05 10.52
C PHE A 191 -1.00 11.12 11.45
N ILE A 192 -0.04 10.36 10.90
CA ILE A 192 0.80 9.41 11.63
C ILE A 192 1.74 10.08 12.66
N TRP A 193 1.89 11.41 12.58
CA TRP A 193 2.70 12.25 13.45
C TRP A 193 1.87 13.23 14.30
N GLY A 194 0.53 13.18 14.24
CA GLY A 194 -0.36 14.07 14.99
C GLY A 194 -1.29 14.90 14.10
N ASP A 195 -1.52 16.16 14.47
CA ASP A 195 -2.51 17.04 13.81
C ASP A 195 -1.87 18.12 12.92
N ALA A 196 -0.54 18.27 12.97
CA ALA A 196 0.17 19.19 12.11
C ALA A 196 0.03 18.75 10.65
N GLN A 197 -0.31 19.68 9.77
CA GLN A 197 -0.39 19.44 8.34
C GLN A 197 0.92 18.87 7.79
N ILE A 198 0.80 18.15 6.68
CA ILE A 198 1.97 17.63 5.97
C ILE A 198 2.92 18.77 5.60
N ASP A 199 4.23 18.50 5.69
CA ASP A 199 5.28 19.34 5.13
C ASP A 199 6.39 18.46 4.54
N ALA A 200 7.30 19.09 3.82
CA ALA A 200 8.41 18.46 3.11
C ALA A 200 9.35 17.62 4.00
N ALA A 201 9.31 17.79 5.32
CA ALA A 201 10.16 17.03 6.25
C ALA A 201 9.47 15.77 6.81
N ARG A 202 8.19 15.55 6.52
CA ARG A 202 7.39 14.49 7.15
C ARG A 202 7.04 13.31 6.25
N ALA A 203 6.94 13.53 4.95
CA ALA A 203 6.55 12.50 3.99
C ALA A 203 6.93 12.91 2.57
N ASN A 204 7.15 11.91 1.71
CA ASN A 204 7.24 12.10 0.26
C ASN A 204 5.84 12.27 -0.33
N ALA A 205 5.52 13.47 -0.79
CA ALA A 205 4.22 13.83 -1.35
C ALA A 205 4.41 14.93 -2.40
N TRP A 206 3.39 15.20 -3.21
CA TRP A 206 3.54 16.22 -4.23
C TRP A 206 3.75 17.59 -3.57
N THR A 207 4.77 18.32 -4.01
CA THR A 207 5.04 19.69 -3.57
C THR A 207 4.95 20.65 -4.74
N GLY A 208 4.36 21.84 -4.55
CA GLY A 208 4.07 22.78 -5.64
C GLY A 208 2.61 22.75 -6.11
N ARG A 209 2.36 22.64 -7.42
CA ARG A 209 1.01 22.63 -8.01
C ARG A 209 0.78 21.34 -8.79
N PHE A 210 -0.05 20.47 -8.24
CA PHE A 210 -0.49 19.26 -8.94
C PHE A 210 -1.39 19.60 -10.14
N PRO A 211 -1.27 18.94 -11.30
CA PRO A 211 -0.32 17.87 -11.64
C PRO A 211 0.90 18.36 -12.45
N ASP A 212 1.04 19.65 -12.71
CA ASP A 212 1.94 20.17 -13.76
C ASP A 212 3.27 20.76 -13.24
N LEU A 213 3.38 20.98 -11.93
CA LEU A 213 4.59 21.52 -11.31
C LEU A 213 4.87 20.82 -9.97
N ASN A 214 5.87 19.92 -9.96
CA ASN A 214 6.45 19.38 -8.73
C ASN A 214 7.76 20.12 -8.43
N ASP A 215 7.82 20.86 -7.32
CA ASP A 215 9.02 21.60 -6.91
C ASP A 215 10.02 20.77 -6.09
N ALA A 216 9.65 19.53 -5.74
CA ALA A 216 10.47 18.57 -5.01
C ALA A 216 11.09 19.16 -3.74
N THR A 217 10.36 20.02 -3.03
CA THR A 217 10.85 20.62 -1.78
C THR A 217 11.03 19.58 -0.66
N ASP A 218 10.39 18.42 -0.79
CA ASP A 218 10.59 17.22 0.04
C ASP A 218 11.79 16.36 -0.39
N GLY A 219 12.49 16.74 -1.46
CA GLY A 219 13.67 16.06 -2.00
C GLY A 219 13.38 15.09 -3.15
N HIS A 220 12.11 14.78 -3.47
CA HIS A 220 11.78 13.69 -4.39
C HIS A 220 10.64 14.03 -5.37
N VAL A 221 10.92 13.90 -6.68
CA VAL A 221 9.88 14.02 -7.73
C VAL A 221 9.03 12.76 -7.86
N ARG A 222 9.60 11.60 -7.54
CA ARG A 222 8.99 10.27 -7.63
C ARG A 222 9.12 9.56 -6.27
N THR A 223 9.34 8.25 -6.26
CA THR A 223 9.64 7.53 -5.02
C THR A 223 10.90 8.06 -4.35
N ALA A 224 10.93 7.98 -3.02
CA ALA A 224 12.10 8.18 -2.18
C ALA A 224 12.67 6.81 -1.77
N PRO A 225 13.96 6.73 -1.39
CA PRO A 225 14.45 5.56 -0.67
C PRO A 225 13.56 5.26 0.52
N VAL A 226 13.31 3.99 0.80
CA VAL A 226 12.50 3.63 1.96
C VAL A 226 13.17 4.09 3.25
N GLY A 227 12.38 4.54 4.22
CA GLY A 227 12.89 5.07 5.48
C GLY A 227 13.42 6.51 5.43
N SER A 228 13.20 7.23 4.32
CA SER A 228 13.74 8.61 4.16
C SER A 228 13.15 9.62 5.15
N TYR A 229 11.93 9.39 5.62
CA TYR A 229 11.21 10.29 6.53
C TYR A 229 11.10 9.72 7.95
N PRO A 230 10.80 10.56 8.96
CA PRO A 230 10.71 10.11 10.35
C PRO A 230 9.71 8.96 10.54
N PRO A 231 10.04 7.93 11.34
CA PRO A 231 9.10 6.87 11.63
C PRO A 231 7.97 7.35 12.54
N ASN A 232 6.83 6.64 12.51
CA ASN A 232 5.75 6.85 13.47
C ASN A 232 6.09 6.26 14.86
N GLY A 233 5.15 6.34 15.81
CA GLY A 233 5.36 5.85 17.19
C GLY A 233 5.61 4.34 17.34
N PHE A 234 5.41 3.54 16.29
CA PHE A 234 5.76 2.11 16.25
C PHE A 234 7.06 1.81 15.49
N GLY A 235 7.79 2.84 15.06
CA GLY A 235 9.03 2.66 14.29
C GLY A 235 8.79 2.37 12.80
N LEU A 236 7.59 2.63 12.28
CA LEU A 236 7.26 2.39 10.87
C LEU A 236 7.50 3.65 10.05
N HIS A 237 8.22 3.48 8.94
CA HIS A 237 8.48 4.53 7.97
C HIS A 237 7.44 4.51 6.85
N ASP A 238 7.28 5.68 6.22
CA ASP A 238 6.54 5.87 4.97
C ASP A 238 5.08 5.38 5.01
N MET A 239 4.47 5.31 6.20
CA MET A 239 3.03 5.05 6.39
C MET A 239 2.14 6.19 5.88
N ALA A 240 2.74 7.25 5.31
CA ALA A 240 2.10 8.41 4.73
C ALA A 240 2.94 8.89 3.54
N GLY A 241 2.39 8.84 2.34
CA GLY A 241 3.10 9.23 1.12
C GLY A 241 3.97 8.10 0.54
N ASN A 242 5.00 8.48 -0.21
CA ASN A 242 5.88 7.60 -0.99
C ASN A 242 5.12 6.73 -2.00
N VAL A 243 4.62 5.55 -1.64
CA VAL A 243 3.78 4.74 -2.52
C VAL A 243 2.51 4.29 -1.82
N TRP A 244 1.43 4.12 -2.58
CA TRP A 244 0.25 3.42 -2.08
C TRP A 244 0.62 1.99 -1.72
N GLU A 245 -0.03 1.45 -0.71
CA GLU A 245 0.24 0.09 -0.26
C GLU A 245 -0.98 -0.81 -0.37
N TRP A 246 -0.82 -1.94 -1.05
CA TRP A 246 -1.84 -2.96 -1.14
C TRP A 246 -2.21 -3.55 0.22
N CYS A 247 -3.51 -3.73 0.45
CA CYS A 247 -4.06 -4.50 1.56
C CYS A 247 -4.78 -5.77 1.06
N ALA A 248 -4.99 -6.74 1.93
CA ALA A 248 -5.67 -7.99 1.61
C ALA A 248 -7.17 -7.81 1.30
N ASP A 249 -7.80 -6.75 1.83
CA ASP A 249 -9.25 -6.53 1.83
C ASP A 249 -9.81 -6.28 0.43
N GLN A 250 -11.00 -6.83 0.16
CA GLN A 250 -11.84 -6.33 -0.92
C GLN A 250 -12.43 -4.98 -0.51
N TYR A 251 -12.74 -4.13 -1.49
CA TYR A 251 -13.23 -2.78 -1.22
C TYR A 251 -14.76 -2.70 -1.23
N ARG A 252 -15.28 -2.01 -0.21
CA ARG A 252 -16.64 -1.44 -0.20
C ARG A 252 -16.66 -0.09 0.51
N PRO A 253 -17.36 0.93 -0.04
CA PRO A 253 -17.47 2.23 0.60
C PRO A 253 -18.36 2.20 1.85
N ASP A 254 -19.30 1.25 1.95
CA ASP A 254 -20.25 1.13 3.06
C ASP A 254 -19.79 0.15 4.16
N GLU A 255 -18.58 -0.41 4.06
CA GLU A 255 -18.13 -1.49 4.97
C GLU A 255 -18.12 -1.08 6.43
N TYR A 256 -17.63 0.12 6.76
CA TYR A 256 -17.60 0.58 8.16
C TYR A 256 -19.02 0.74 8.72
N ARG A 257 -19.98 1.18 7.89
CA ARG A 257 -21.40 1.28 8.27
C ARG A 257 -22.00 -0.11 8.48
N ARG A 258 -21.67 -1.07 7.62
CA ARG A 258 -22.12 -2.47 7.75
C ARG A 258 -21.64 -3.07 9.07
N ARG A 259 -20.37 -2.86 9.44
CA ARG A 259 -19.79 -3.35 10.70
C ARG A 259 -20.49 -2.76 11.92
N VAL A 260 -20.64 -1.44 11.98
CA VAL A 260 -21.32 -0.78 13.10
C VAL A 260 -22.78 -1.23 13.20
N LYS A 261 -23.50 -1.35 12.08
CA LYS A 261 -24.89 -1.80 12.07
C LYS A 261 -25.06 -3.26 12.52
N ALA A 262 -24.05 -4.10 12.31
CA ALA A 262 -24.07 -5.50 12.72
C ALA A 262 -23.81 -5.69 14.23
N GLY A 263 -23.27 -4.69 14.92
CA GLY A 263 -22.98 -4.72 16.35
C GLY A 263 -23.93 -3.84 17.18
N ASP A 264 -23.80 -3.95 18.49
CA ASP A 264 -24.41 -3.03 19.47
C ASP A 264 -23.65 -1.68 19.52
N GLU A 265 -24.20 -0.68 20.21
CA GLU A 265 -23.69 0.71 20.28
C GLU A 265 -22.21 0.82 20.73
N ASP A 266 -21.73 -0.13 21.54
CA ASP A 266 -20.35 -0.20 22.04
C ASP A 266 -19.54 -1.38 21.47
N ALA A 267 -20.02 -2.00 20.39
CA ALA A 267 -19.37 -3.18 19.82
C ALA A 267 -17.95 -2.86 19.35
N VAL A 268 -17.02 -3.73 19.77
CA VAL A 268 -15.65 -3.73 19.27
C VAL A 268 -15.57 -4.79 18.18
N VAL A 269 -15.24 -4.36 16.96
CA VAL A 269 -15.06 -5.29 15.84
C VAL A 269 -13.72 -5.98 16.00
N ASP A 270 -13.74 -7.31 16.07
CA ASP A 270 -12.56 -8.09 16.38
C ASP A 270 -11.83 -8.59 15.11
N ASN A 271 -10.55 -8.20 14.96
CA ASN A 271 -9.65 -8.55 13.86
C ASN A 271 -10.35 -8.58 12.49
N PRO A 272 -11.01 -7.46 12.10
CA PRO A 272 -11.86 -7.46 10.93
C PRO A 272 -11.05 -7.73 9.68
N ARG A 273 -11.60 -8.64 8.88
CA ARG A 273 -11.18 -8.85 7.50
C ARG A 273 -12.08 -8.05 6.57
N GLY A 274 -11.64 -7.88 5.34
CA GLY A 274 -12.42 -7.21 4.31
C GLY A 274 -13.73 -7.93 4.01
N PRO A 275 -14.70 -7.25 3.38
CA PRO A 275 -15.93 -7.86 2.93
C PRO A 275 -15.66 -9.03 1.97
N GLY A 276 -16.59 -10.00 1.94
CA GLY A 276 -16.54 -11.13 1.00
C GLY A 276 -16.91 -10.77 -0.44
N GLU A 277 -17.35 -9.54 -0.68
CA GLU A 277 -17.79 -9.02 -1.98
C GLU A 277 -17.32 -7.58 -2.17
N THR A 278 -17.04 -7.19 -3.41
CA THR A 278 -16.65 -5.83 -3.78
C THR A 278 -17.86 -4.98 -4.14
N VAL A 279 -17.81 -3.71 -3.75
CA VAL A 279 -18.61 -2.62 -4.36
C VAL A 279 -17.67 -1.46 -4.57
N ASP A 280 -17.35 -1.16 -5.83
CA ASP A 280 -16.51 0.00 -6.19
C ASP A 280 -17.25 0.88 -7.18
N PRO A 281 -17.87 2.00 -6.73
CA PRO A 281 -18.59 2.91 -7.61
C PRO A 281 -17.72 3.51 -8.72
N ARG A 282 -16.38 3.53 -8.56
CA ARG A 282 -15.45 4.02 -9.60
C ARG A 282 -15.19 2.98 -10.69
N ASN A 283 -15.36 1.71 -10.36
CA ASN A 283 -15.15 0.57 -11.25
C ASN A 283 -16.36 -0.38 -11.19
N PRO A 284 -17.58 0.07 -11.58
CA PRO A 284 -18.82 -0.66 -11.33
C PRO A 284 -18.93 -2.00 -12.07
N HIS A 285 -18.05 -2.24 -13.05
CA HIS A 285 -17.98 -3.47 -13.82
C HIS A 285 -16.85 -4.40 -13.36
N ALA A 286 -15.94 -3.93 -12.51
CA ALA A 286 -14.87 -4.77 -11.99
C ALA A 286 -15.45 -5.81 -11.01
N PRO A 287 -15.10 -7.09 -11.15
CA PRO A 287 -15.60 -8.14 -10.26
C PRO A 287 -15.04 -8.02 -8.84
N VAL A 288 -13.82 -7.52 -8.71
CA VAL A 288 -13.12 -7.30 -7.44
C VAL A 288 -12.29 -6.02 -7.52
N SER A 289 -12.30 -5.25 -6.45
CA SER A 289 -11.35 -4.16 -6.19
C SER A 289 -10.70 -4.43 -4.83
N ARG A 290 -9.40 -4.18 -4.73
CA ARG A 290 -8.62 -4.37 -3.50
C ARG A 290 -8.27 -3.02 -2.89
N VAL A 291 -8.24 -2.98 -1.56
CA VAL A 291 -7.93 -1.76 -0.81
C VAL A 291 -6.46 -1.37 -0.99
N GLN A 292 -6.23 -0.07 -1.11
CA GLN A 292 -4.93 0.58 -1.01
C GLN A 292 -4.96 1.67 0.06
N ARG A 293 -3.87 1.83 0.80
CA ARG A 293 -3.73 2.79 1.91
C ARG A 293 -2.44 3.61 1.76
N GLY A 294 -2.36 4.75 2.47
CA GLY A 294 -1.12 5.51 2.63
C GLY A 294 -0.91 6.69 1.68
N GLY A 295 -1.58 6.75 0.53
CA GLY A 295 -1.28 7.78 -0.46
C GLY A 295 0.06 7.53 -1.16
N SER A 296 0.56 8.47 -1.95
CA SER A 296 1.85 8.35 -2.61
C SER A 296 2.54 9.71 -2.79
N PHE A 297 3.71 9.72 -3.43
CA PHE A 297 4.42 10.92 -3.89
C PHE A 297 3.61 11.82 -4.84
N LEU A 298 2.43 11.37 -5.31
CA LEU A 298 1.52 12.14 -6.15
C LEU A 298 0.39 12.83 -5.35
N CYS A 299 0.26 12.53 -4.05
CA CYS A 299 -0.79 13.12 -3.22
C CYS A 299 -0.50 14.60 -2.92
N HIS A 300 -1.53 15.44 -3.04
CA HIS A 300 -1.48 16.87 -2.78
C HIS A 300 -2.81 17.33 -2.15
N PRO A 301 -2.82 18.26 -1.17
CA PRO A 301 -4.06 18.77 -0.56
C PRO A 301 -5.14 19.26 -1.55
N SER A 302 -4.74 19.75 -2.73
CA SER A 302 -5.70 20.29 -3.72
C SER A 302 -6.46 19.21 -4.50
N TYR A 303 -6.05 17.95 -4.43
CA TYR A 303 -6.59 16.87 -5.27
C TYR A 303 -6.79 15.58 -4.47
N CYS A 304 -5.78 15.15 -3.71
CA CYS A 304 -5.77 13.88 -3.02
C CYS A 304 -4.94 13.97 -1.72
N SER A 305 -5.59 14.24 -0.59
CA SER A 305 -4.98 14.21 0.75
C SER A 305 -4.94 12.78 1.34
N SER A 306 -4.51 11.79 0.57
CA SER A 306 -4.58 10.38 0.97
C SER A 306 -3.41 9.87 1.82
N TYR A 307 -2.42 10.72 2.11
CA TYR A 307 -1.36 10.48 3.10
C TYR A 307 -1.87 10.45 4.56
N ARG A 308 -3.19 10.56 4.77
CA ARG A 308 -3.83 10.38 6.07
C ARG A 308 -3.97 8.88 6.36
N PRO A 309 -3.70 8.41 7.60
CA PRO A 309 -3.85 7.00 7.94
C PRO A 309 -5.28 6.48 7.74
N SER A 310 -6.32 7.32 7.84
CA SER A 310 -7.72 6.93 7.61
C SER A 310 -8.13 6.89 6.12
N ALA A 311 -7.36 7.53 5.24
CA ALA A 311 -7.69 7.56 3.83
C ALA A 311 -7.53 6.17 3.21
N ARG A 312 -8.50 5.84 2.36
CA ARG A 312 -8.57 4.56 1.66
C ARG A 312 -8.90 4.77 0.19
N MET A 313 -8.30 3.96 -0.65
CA MET A 313 -8.61 3.88 -2.07
C MET A 313 -8.75 2.42 -2.45
N ALA A 314 -9.19 2.17 -3.68
CA ALA A 314 -9.18 0.84 -4.23
C ALA A 314 -9.06 0.91 -5.74
N THR A 315 -8.53 -0.16 -6.29
CA THR A 315 -8.49 -0.41 -7.73
C THR A 315 -8.54 -1.92 -7.97
N THR A 316 -8.65 -2.32 -9.23
CA THR A 316 -8.70 -3.72 -9.62
C THR A 316 -7.38 -4.42 -9.31
N PRO A 317 -7.38 -5.70 -8.91
CA PRO A 317 -6.18 -6.40 -8.42
C PRO A 317 -5.09 -6.59 -9.48
N ASP A 318 -5.42 -6.44 -10.77
CA ASP A 318 -4.55 -6.50 -11.94
C ASP A 318 -3.95 -5.12 -12.32
N SER A 319 -4.39 -4.04 -11.68
CA SER A 319 -3.89 -2.69 -11.95
C SER A 319 -2.57 -2.43 -11.21
N ALA A 320 -1.46 -2.56 -11.92
CA ALA A 320 -0.17 -2.02 -11.48
C ALA A 320 -0.09 -0.50 -11.72
N GLY A 321 0.78 0.20 -10.99
CA GLY A 321 1.03 1.63 -11.23
C GLY A 321 2.36 2.13 -10.66
N SER A 322 2.89 3.19 -11.28
CA SER A 322 4.20 3.79 -10.93
C SER A 322 4.29 4.42 -9.52
N HIS A 323 3.24 4.29 -8.72
CA HIS A 323 3.05 4.88 -7.40
C HIS A 323 2.39 3.92 -6.40
N VAL A 324 2.37 2.62 -6.71
CA VAL A 324 1.75 1.56 -5.90
C VAL A 324 2.79 0.48 -5.63
N GLY A 325 3.00 0.20 -4.34
CA GLY A 325 3.82 -0.88 -3.81
C GLY A 325 3.05 -1.63 -2.70
N PHE A 326 3.78 -2.18 -1.72
CA PHE A 326 3.20 -2.90 -0.60
C PHE A 326 4.24 -3.12 0.51
N ARG A 327 3.77 -3.53 1.70
CA ARG A 327 4.59 -4.06 2.78
C ARG A 327 4.04 -5.38 3.30
N VAL A 328 4.86 -6.13 4.03
CA VAL A 328 4.55 -7.48 4.51
C VAL A 328 4.11 -7.44 5.97
N VAL A 329 3.16 -8.30 6.33
CA VAL A 329 2.91 -8.68 7.73
C VAL A 329 3.07 -10.17 7.95
N MET A 330 3.35 -10.55 9.20
CA MET A 330 3.50 -11.93 9.64
C MET A 330 2.84 -12.13 11.00
N THR A 331 2.21 -13.29 11.22
CA THR A 331 1.84 -13.73 12.57
C THR A 331 3.08 -14.12 13.38
N PRO A 332 2.99 -14.22 14.72
CA PRO A 332 4.08 -14.77 15.54
C PRO A 332 4.60 -16.13 15.05
N GLU A 333 3.71 -17.00 14.59
CA GLU A 333 4.05 -18.33 14.06
C GLU A 333 4.82 -18.23 12.75
N GLN A 334 4.36 -17.39 11.82
CA GLN A 334 5.04 -17.15 10.54
C GLN A 334 6.47 -16.61 10.77
N MET A 335 6.63 -15.67 11.70
CA MET A 335 7.94 -15.09 12.02
C MET A 335 8.91 -16.12 12.60
N LYS A 336 8.43 -17.02 13.49
CA LYS A 336 9.24 -18.13 14.02
C LYS A 336 9.70 -19.08 12.92
N THR A 337 8.83 -19.37 11.94
CA THR A 337 9.19 -20.26 10.82
C THR A 337 10.09 -19.61 9.78
N ARG A 338 10.03 -18.28 9.61
CA ARG A 338 10.86 -17.53 8.66
C ARG A 338 12.35 -17.75 8.94
N GLY A 339 12.77 -17.67 10.21
CA GLY A 339 14.18 -17.86 10.58
C GLY A 339 14.77 -19.21 10.18
N ALA A 340 13.95 -20.26 10.06
CA ALA A 340 14.37 -21.61 9.71
C ALA A 340 14.38 -21.89 8.19
N ASN A 341 13.58 -21.16 7.40
CA ASN A 341 13.35 -21.44 5.99
C ASN A 341 13.50 -20.20 5.09
N ASP A 342 14.15 -19.14 5.56
CA ASP A 342 14.24 -17.85 4.85
C ASP A 342 14.82 -18.03 3.43
N PRO A 343 13.99 -18.00 2.37
CA PRO A 343 14.46 -18.22 1.02
C PRO A 343 15.24 -17.01 0.48
N SER A 344 15.27 -15.90 1.23
CA SER A 344 16.04 -14.70 0.91
C SER A 344 17.47 -14.72 1.46
N LYS A 345 17.80 -15.69 2.32
CA LYS A 345 19.19 -15.91 2.80
C LYS A 345 19.97 -16.75 1.79
N PRO A 346 21.25 -16.45 1.55
CA PRO A 346 22.12 -17.36 0.82
C PRO A 346 22.14 -18.71 1.54
N VAL A 347 22.02 -19.81 0.79
CA VAL A 347 22.34 -21.14 1.33
C VAL A 347 23.81 -21.07 1.73
N GLU A 348 24.12 -21.16 3.02
CA GLU A 348 25.50 -21.36 3.46
C GLU A 348 26.01 -22.60 2.73
N SER A 349 27.04 -22.42 1.90
CA SER A 349 27.75 -23.55 1.31
C SER A 349 28.17 -24.43 2.47
N ARG A 350 27.61 -25.64 2.53
CA ARG A 350 28.25 -26.70 3.30
C ARG A 350 29.60 -26.87 2.66
N ASP A 351 30.64 -26.36 3.31
CA ASP A 351 31.99 -26.79 3.06
C ASP A 351 31.97 -28.31 3.24
N GLU A 352 32.00 -29.03 2.11
CA GLU A 352 32.35 -30.44 2.07
C GLU A 352 33.84 -30.50 2.45
N ASP A 353 34.10 -30.49 3.76
CA ASP A 353 35.37 -30.96 4.31
C ASP A 353 35.43 -32.49 4.17
N ASP A 354 36.27 -32.92 3.22
CA ASP A 354 36.94 -34.23 2.99
C ASP A 354 36.42 -35.51 3.67
#